data_AF-A0AAC9W160-F1
#
_entry.id   AF-A0AAC9W160-F1
#
_cell.length_a   1.000
_cell.length_b   1.000
_cell.length_c   1.000
_cell.angle_alpha   90.00
_cell.angle_beta   90.00
_cell.angle_gamma   90.00
#
_symmetry.space_group_name_H-M   'P 1'
#
loop_
_entity.id
_entity.type
_entity.pdbx_description
1 polymer ?
#
loop_
_entity_poly.entity_id
_entity_poly.type
_entity_poly.pdbx_seq_one_letter_code
_entity_poly.pdbx_strand_id
1 'polypeptide(L)'
;MENLVFFISPRKISSLSEESYARGILDDFYVQKQKKEVERLSKIVFGQRKALANQLNRVEEYPLFVGAIAYKLRNDAKYFSKLSGFKILGIKSSKRKEAEKHISQLSEAFEKYVDIIVTVHQEITVSHEKKQMYSGRSVLMLSDEVRHLLDLPKDKWKKVLKDQNIPQIHKELSIFLNQINFCLLEDELKMLKDCNSRMLADSLGISKNKSQEIIDVVKKVKEMKEEITPIKPFFYSSHSLTI
;
A
#
# COMPACT_ATOMS: atom_id res chain seq x y z
N MET A 1 0.13 20.11 31.61
CA MET A 1 0.17 19.15 30.50
C MET A 1 -0.07 17.78 31.10
N GLU A 2 -1.22 17.17 30.86
CA GLU A 2 -1.46 15.77 31.27
C GLU A 2 -0.46 14.88 30.52
N ASN A 3 0.26 14.02 31.24
CA ASN A 3 1.12 13.02 30.64
C ASN A 3 0.24 11.97 29.94
N LEU A 4 0.17 12.02 28.61
CA LEU A 4 -0.54 11.01 27.84
C LEU A 4 0.16 9.65 27.98
N VAL A 5 -0.55 8.66 28.49
CA VAL A 5 -0.07 7.28 28.58
C VAL A 5 -0.51 6.51 27.34
N PHE A 6 0.44 5.98 26.58
CA PHE A 6 0.18 5.25 25.34
C PHE A 6 0.10 3.74 25.59
N PHE A 7 -0.95 3.13 25.04
CA PHE A 7 -1.06 1.67 24.92
C PHE A 7 -0.22 1.16 23.74
N ILE A 8 -0.30 1.84 22.60
CA ILE A 8 0.59 1.68 21.44
C ILE A 8 1.23 3.04 21.17
N SER A 9 2.55 3.09 21.29
CA SER A 9 3.32 4.32 21.04
C SER A 9 3.38 4.63 19.54
N PRO A 10 3.40 5.93 19.17
CA PRO A 10 3.63 6.31 17.79
C PRO A 10 5.03 5.88 17.36
N ARG A 11 5.14 5.30 16.17
CA ARG A 11 6.37 4.82 15.55
C ARG A 11 6.80 5.80 14.47
N LYS A 12 8.05 6.25 14.52
CA LYS A 12 8.64 7.06 13.46
C LYS A 12 9.13 6.13 12.35
N ILE A 13 8.42 6.12 11.23
CA ILE A 13 8.93 5.50 9.99
C ILE A 13 9.76 6.57 9.27
N SER A 14 11.02 6.25 8.99
CA SER A 14 11.89 7.13 8.21
C SER A 14 11.34 7.30 6.80
N SER A 15 11.57 8.47 6.22
CA SER A 15 11.39 8.69 4.78
C SER A 15 12.10 7.58 4.00
N LEU A 16 11.53 7.16 2.86
CA LEU A 16 12.27 6.29 1.93
C LEU A 16 13.54 7.01 1.52
N SER A 17 14.67 6.28 1.50
CA SER A 17 15.86 6.78 0.83
C SER A 17 15.65 6.71 -0.68
N GLU A 18 16.24 7.64 -1.43
CA GLU A 18 16.24 7.61 -2.90
C GLU A 18 16.73 6.26 -3.44
N GLU A 19 17.70 5.62 -2.78
CA GLU A 19 18.21 4.29 -3.17
C GLU A 19 17.21 3.15 -2.94
N SER A 20 16.43 3.19 -1.86
CA SER A 20 15.38 2.19 -1.62
C SER A 20 14.24 2.32 -2.63
N TYR A 21 13.99 3.55 -3.03
CA TYR A 21 13.01 3.92 -4.02
C TYR A 21 13.38 3.42 -5.43
N ALA A 22 14.61 3.75 -5.86
CA ALA A 22 15.15 3.30 -7.14
C ALA A 22 15.20 1.77 -7.24
N ARG A 23 15.61 1.07 -6.17
CA ARG A 23 15.60 -0.41 -6.14
C ARG A 23 14.20 -0.97 -6.30
N GLY A 24 13.21 -0.45 -5.58
CA GLY A 24 11.82 -0.93 -5.69
C GLY A 24 11.26 -0.84 -7.11
N ILE A 25 11.59 0.22 -7.85
CA ILE A 25 11.19 0.38 -9.25
C ILE A 25 11.93 -0.59 -10.17
N LEU A 26 13.25 -0.72 -10.02
CA LEU A 26 14.09 -1.54 -10.90
C LEU A 26 13.87 -3.05 -10.69
N ASP A 27 13.46 -3.46 -9.50
CA ASP A 27 13.17 -4.85 -9.15
C ASP A 27 11.74 -5.26 -9.54
N ASP A 28 10.88 -4.32 -9.95
CA ASP A 28 9.53 -4.64 -10.39
C ASP A 28 9.52 -5.52 -11.65
N PHE A 29 8.74 -6.60 -11.58
CA PHE A 29 8.66 -7.59 -12.64
C PHE A 29 8.16 -7.00 -13.97
N TYR A 30 7.18 -6.11 -13.92
CA TYR A 30 6.59 -5.50 -15.11
C TYR A 30 7.54 -4.48 -15.73
N VAL A 31 8.26 -3.70 -14.91
CA VAL A 31 9.32 -2.79 -15.36
C VAL A 31 10.39 -3.57 -16.11
N GLN A 32 10.93 -4.65 -15.52
CA GLN A 32 11.96 -5.46 -16.16
C GLN A 32 11.48 -6.14 -17.44
N LYS A 33 10.26 -6.68 -17.43
CA LYS A 33 9.65 -7.30 -18.62
C LYS A 33 9.50 -6.31 -19.75
N GLN A 34 9.01 -5.10 -19.46
CA GLN A 34 8.78 -4.09 -20.47
C GLN A 34 10.10 -3.48 -20.98
N LYS A 35 11.12 -3.31 -20.11
CA LYS A 35 12.48 -2.93 -20.52
C LYS A 35 13.06 -3.90 -21.55
N LYS A 36 12.93 -5.21 -21.31
CA LYS A 36 13.37 -6.26 -22.27
C LYS A 36 12.65 -6.16 -23.61
N GLU A 37 11.37 -5.79 -23.61
CA GLU A 37 10.61 -5.61 -24.85
C GLU A 37 11.10 -4.39 -25.65
N VAL A 38 11.37 -3.27 -24.97
CA VAL A 38 11.99 -2.09 -25.59
C VAL A 38 13.36 -2.44 -26.19
N GLU A 39 14.19 -3.20 -25.48
CA GLU A 39 15.50 -3.65 -25.99
C GLU A 39 15.36 -4.59 -27.19
N ARG A 40 14.38 -5.50 -27.18
CA ARG A 40 14.09 -6.41 -28.29
C ARG A 40 13.68 -5.65 -29.54
N LEU A 41 12.75 -4.71 -29.42
CA LEU A 41 12.28 -3.87 -30.52
C LEU A 41 13.39 -2.90 -31.00
N SER A 42 14.21 -2.37 -30.08
CA SER A 42 15.39 -1.56 -30.43
C SER A 42 16.38 -2.34 -31.30
N LYS A 43 16.57 -3.64 -31.03
CA LYS A 43 17.41 -4.50 -31.88
C LYS A 43 16.84 -4.65 -33.29
N ILE A 44 15.52 -4.68 -33.46
CA ILE A 44 14.89 -4.76 -34.78
C ILE A 44 15.04 -3.43 -35.52
N VAL A 45 14.64 -2.33 -34.87
CA VAL A 45 14.59 -0.99 -35.48
C VAL A 45 15.99 -0.43 -35.75
N PHE A 46 16.90 -0.52 -34.80
CA PHE A 46 18.23 0.11 -34.85
C PHE A 46 19.39 -0.87 -35.04
N GLY A 47 19.14 -2.17 -34.91
CA GLY A 47 20.20 -3.17 -35.01
C GLY A 47 20.99 -3.32 -33.71
N GLN A 48 20.62 -2.57 -32.66
CA GLN A 48 21.30 -2.53 -31.37
C GLN A 48 20.27 -2.56 -30.23
N ARG A 49 20.40 -3.50 -29.28
CA ARG A 49 19.49 -3.61 -28.13
C ARG A 49 19.53 -2.36 -27.24
N LYS A 50 20.72 -1.80 -27.05
CA LYS A 50 20.99 -0.66 -26.17
C LYS A 50 20.84 0.71 -26.85
N ALA A 51 20.20 0.78 -28.03
CA ALA A 51 20.05 2.04 -28.75
C ALA A 51 19.29 3.12 -27.96
N LEU A 52 18.43 2.70 -27.03
CA LEU A 52 17.64 3.60 -26.16
C LEU A 52 18.09 3.56 -24.68
N ALA A 53 19.30 3.06 -24.38
CA ALA A 53 19.74 2.87 -22.99
C ALA A 53 19.75 4.19 -22.20
N ASN A 54 20.19 5.29 -22.81
CA ASN A 54 20.21 6.60 -22.15
C ASN A 54 18.81 7.10 -21.83
N GLN A 55 17.84 6.80 -22.70
CA GLN A 55 16.44 7.20 -22.54
C GLN A 55 15.78 6.37 -21.44
N LEU A 56 16.05 5.07 -21.38
CA LEU A 56 15.59 4.19 -20.31
C LEU A 56 16.13 4.67 -18.96
N ASN A 57 17.44 4.91 -18.85
CA ASN A 57 18.05 5.40 -17.61
C ASN A 57 17.46 6.74 -17.16
N ARG A 58 17.21 7.66 -18.11
CA ARG A 58 16.58 8.96 -17.80
C ARG A 58 15.15 8.83 -17.28
N VAL A 59 14.39 7.85 -17.78
CA VAL A 59 13.04 7.57 -17.27
C VAL A 59 13.09 7.00 -15.86
N GLU A 60 14.07 6.14 -15.58
CA GLU A 60 14.30 5.57 -14.25
C GLU A 60 14.66 6.67 -13.23
N GLU A 61 15.40 7.71 -13.64
CA GLU A 61 15.72 8.87 -12.80
C GLU A 61 14.57 9.89 -12.69
N TYR A 62 13.90 10.20 -13.81
CA TYR A 62 12.88 11.25 -13.92
C TYR A 62 11.71 10.84 -14.83
N PRO A 63 10.64 10.22 -14.26
CA PRO A 63 9.52 9.68 -15.04
C PRO A 63 8.68 10.72 -15.80
N LEU A 64 8.85 12.02 -15.51
CA LEU A 64 7.96 13.10 -15.98
C LEU A 64 8.25 13.59 -17.41
N PHE A 65 9.33 13.15 -18.07
CA PHE A 65 9.81 13.71 -19.35
C PHE A 65 9.59 12.81 -20.59
N VAL A 66 8.40 12.22 -20.72
CA VAL A 66 8.22 11.03 -21.59
C VAL A 66 7.51 11.27 -22.91
N GLY A 67 6.46 12.10 -22.92
CA GLY A 67 5.66 12.32 -24.14
C GLY A 67 6.52 12.76 -25.34
N ALA A 68 7.57 13.55 -25.07
CA ALA A 68 8.51 13.99 -26.10
C ALA A 68 9.36 12.85 -26.68
N ILE A 69 9.76 11.86 -25.88
CA ILE A 69 10.62 10.76 -26.34
C ILE A 69 9.82 9.80 -27.23
N ALA A 70 8.64 9.39 -26.79
CA ALA A 70 7.78 8.51 -27.56
C ALA A 70 7.35 9.17 -28.89
N TYR A 71 6.91 10.43 -28.82
CA TYR A 71 6.58 11.22 -30.01
C TYR A 71 7.77 11.30 -30.98
N LYS A 72 8.97 11.60 -30.47
CA LYS A 72 10.18 11.68 -31.30
C LYS A 72 10.53 10.32 -31.88
N LEU A 73 10.31 9.23 -31.15
CA LEU A 73 10.60 7.88 -31.63
C LEU A 73 9.66 7.48 -32.76
N ARG A 74 8.36 7.81 -32.65
CA ARG A 74 7.36 7.56 -33.70
C ARG A 74 7.63 8.38 -34.97
N ASN A 75 8.01 9.65 -34.83
CA ASN A 75 8.09 10.59 -35.95
C ASN A 75 9.50 10.76 -36.53
N ASP A 76 10.55 10.52 -35.75
CA ASP A 76 11.95 10.72 -36.13
C ASP A 76 12.89 9.75 -35.38
N ALA A 77 12.64 8.45 -35.52
CA ALA A 77 13.45 7.40 -34.88
C ALA A 77 14.96 7.53 -35.13
N LYS A 78 15.36 8.10 -36.28
CA LYS A 78 16.77 8.29 -36.66
C LYS A 78 17.53 9.25 -35.74
N TYR A 79 16.80 10.12 -35.04
CA TYR A 79 17.36 10.98 -34.00
C TYR A 79 18.08 10.17 -32.90
N PHE A 80 17.54 9.00 -32.56
CA PHE A 80 18.10 8.15 -31.51
C PHE A 80 19.23 7.25 -32.01
N SER A 81 19.05 6.62 -33.18
CA SER A 81 20.06 5.78 -33.80
C SER A 81 19.74 5.49 -35.26
N LYS A 82 20.75 5.06 -36.01
CA LYS A 82 20.58 4.66 -37.41
C LYS A 82 19.66 3.44 -37.52
N LEU A 83 18.67 3.52 -38.40
CA LEU A 83 17.79 2.37 -38.68
C LEU A 83 18.56 1.20 -39.30
N SER A 84 18.19 -0.02 -38.90
CA SER A 84 18.74 -1.27 -39.45
C SER A 84 18.66 -1.32 -40.97
N GLY A 85 19.65 -1.97 -41.58
CA GLY A 85 19.75 -2.11 -43.03
C GLY A 85 20.07 -0.79 -43.75
N PHE A 86 19.87 -0.77 -45.06
CA PHE A 86 20.19 0.37 -45.93
C PHE A 86 18.99 0.83 -46.76
N LYS A 87 19.08 2.09 -47.21
CA LYS A 87 18.25 2.70 -48.25
C LYS A 87 19.21 3.43 -49.20
N ILE A 88 19.35 2.94 -50.43
CA ILE A 88 20.24 3.53 -51.46
C ILE A 88 19.34 3.90 -52.64
N LEU A 89 19.39 5.16 -53.08
CA LEU A 89 18.58 5.67 -54.20
C LEU A 89 17.08 5.28 -54.13
N GLY A 90 16.50 5.28 -52.92
CA GLY A 90 15.10 4.89 -52.69
C GLY A 90 14.86 3.39 -52.45
N ILE A 91 15.77 2.51 -52.87
CA ILE A 91 15.67 1.06 -52.69
C ILE A 91 16.02 0.68 -51.24
N LYS A 92 15.07 0.04 -50.55
CA LYS A 92 15.20 -0.40 -49.14
C LYS A 92 15.50 -1.89 -49.06
N SER A 93 16.53 -2.26 -48.30
CA SER A 93 16.78 -3.65 -47.90
C SER A 93 15.62 -4.23 -47.07
N SER A 94 15.48 -5.57 -47.02
CA SER A 94 14.46 -6.22 -46.18
C SER A 94 14.57 -5.83 -44.70
N LYS A 95 15.81 -5.75 -44.17
CA LYS A 95 16.06 -5.25 -42.80
C LYS A 95 15.58 -3.81 -42.59
N ARG A 96 15.70 -2.95 -43.61
CA ARG A 96 15.21 -1.57 -43.53
C ARG A 96 13.69 -1.50 -43.52
N LYS A 97 13.03 -2.29 -44.38
CA LYS A 97 11.55 -2.37 -44.39
C LYS A 97 11.03 -2.87 -43.05
N GLU A 98 11.68 -3.86 -42.47
CA GLU A 98 11.30 -4.42 -41.17
C GLU A 98 11.49 -3.42 -40.03
N ALA A 99 12.62 -2.71 -40.01
CA ALA A 99 12.86 -1.65 -39.04
C ALA A 99 11.77 -0.57 -39.05
N GLU A 100 11.43 -0.07 -40.24
CA GLU A 100 10.42 0.99 -40.39
C GLU A 100 9.02 0.54 -39.93
N LYS A 101 8.64 -0.73 -40.18
CA LYS A 101 7.36 -1.30 -39.72
C LYS A 101 7.24 -1.38 -38.20
N HIS A 102 8.35 -1.57 -37.50
CA HIS A 102 8.38 -1.76 -36.04
C HIS A 102 8.56 -0.45 -35.25
N ILE A 103 8.66 0.71 -35.91
CA ILE A 103 8.83 2.00 -35.23
C ILE A 103 7.65 2.32 -34.32
N SER A 104 6.40 2.12 -34.77
CA SER A 104 5.22 2.39 -33.93
C SER A 104 5.18 1.48 -32.71
N GLN A 105 5.47 0.18 -32.91
CA GLN A 105 5.52 -0.79 -31.82
C GLN A 105 6.62 -0.44 -30.80
N LEU A 106 7.79 0.00 -31.25
CA LEU A 106 8.84 0.46 -30.34
C LEU A 106 8.42 1.71 -29.55
N SER A 107 7.70 2.64 -30.20
CA SER A 107 7.15 3.83 -29.54
C SER A 107 6.15 3.46 -28.46
N GLU A 108 5.19 2.60 -28.78
CA GLU A 108 4.15 2.13 -27.84
C GLU A 108 4.76 1.32 -26.70
N ALA A 109 5.76 0.48 -26.98
CA ALA A 109 6.47 -0.26 -25.95
C ALA A 109 7.24 0.66 -24.99
N PHE A 110 7.77 1.77 -25.49
CA PHE A 110 8.44 2.78 -24.66
C PHE A 110 7.44 3.59 -23.81
N GLU A 111 6.30 3.99 -24.38
CA GLU A 111 5.19 4.63 -23.63
C GLU A 111 4.75 3.72 -22.48
N LYS A 112 4.50 2.45 -22.76
CA LYS A 112 4.10 1.47 -21.75
C LYS A 112 5.16 1.25 -20.66
N TYR A 113 6.45 1.27 -21.02
CA TYR A 113 7.52 1.15 -20.03
C TYR A 113 7.46 2.29 -19.00
N VAL A 114 7.20 3.51 -19.48
CA VAL A 114 7.05 4.67 -18.61
C VAL A 114 5.80 4.56 -17.76
N ASP A 115 4.66 4.21 -18.35
CA ASP A 115 3.40 4.11 -17.61
C ASP A 115 3.52 3.14 -16.42
N ILE A 116 4.23 2.03 -16.63
CA ILE A 116 4.55 1.08 -15.56
C ILE A 116 5.43 1.74 -14.50
N ILE A 117 6.51 2.44 -14.88
CA ILE A 117 7.38 3.14 -13.92
C ILE A 117 6.60 4.18 -13.11
N VAL A 118 5.75 4.98 -13.74
CA VAL A 118 4.90 5.98 -13.06
C VAL A 118 3.94 5.29 -12.09
N THR A 119 3.35 4.17 -12.49
CA THR A 119 2.43 3.39 -11.65
C THR A 119 3.17 2.84 -10.42
N VAL A 120 4.31 2.18 -10.62
CA VAL A 120 5.12 1.62 -9.52
C VAL A 120 5.64 2.75 -8.61
N HIS A 121 6.04 3.89 -9.16
CA HIS A 121 6.42 5.09 -8.42
C HIS A 121 5.27 5.54 -7.49
N GLN A 122 4.06 5.69 -8.04
CA GLN A 122 2.89 6.07 -7.25
C GLN A 122 2.55 5.03 -6.16
N GLU A 123 2.60 3.74 -6.48
CA GLU A 123 2.33 2.66 -5.52
C GLU A 123 3.32 2.66 -4.35
N ILE A 124 4.62 2.79 -4.61
CA ILE A 124 5.66 2.86 -3.57
C ILE A 124 5.44 4.10 -2.69
N THR A 125 5.20 5.26 -3.30
CA THR A 125 4.99 6.52 -2.56
C THR A 125 3.74 6.44 -1.69
N VAL A 126 2.59 6.07 -2.25
CA VAL A 126 1.33 5.97 -1.51
C VAL A 126 1.41 4.92 -0.41
N SER A 127 2.03 3.77 -0.67
CA SER A 127 2.22 2.73 0.34
C SER A 127 3.07 3.24 1.50
N HIS A 128 4.16 3.95 1.22
CA HIS A 128 5.02 4.50 2.25
C HIS A 128 4.39 5.64 3.05
N GLU A 129 3.69 6.56 2.39
CA GLU A 129 2.92 7.62 3.05
C GLU A 129 1.85 7.05 3.98
N LYS A 130 1.10 6.03 3.52
CA LYS A 130 0.17 5.29 4.37
C LYS A 130 0.92 4.71 5.56
N LYS A 131 2.04 4.02 5.33
CA LYS A 131 2.83 3.42 6.41
C LYS A 131 3.25 4.45 7.46
N GLN A 132 3.75 5.62 7.03
CA GLN A 132 4.08 6.74 7.92
C GLN A 132 2.86 7.26 8.67
N MET A 133 1.73 7.44 8.00
CA MET A 133 0.49 7.95 8.59
C MET A 133 -0.05 7.03 9.69
N TYR A 134 -0.16 5.72 9.41
CA TYR A 134 -0.63 4.74 10.39
C TYR A 134 0.34 4.60 11.56
N SER A 135 1.64 4.50 11.25
CA SER A 135 2.68 4.32 12.27
C SER A 135 2.86 5.54 13.16
N GLY A 136 2.66 6.75 12.63
CA GLY A 136 2.72 7.99 13.42
C GLY A 136 1.53 8.18 14.38
N ARG A 137 0.48 7.37 14.26
CA ARG A 137 -0.66 7.39 15.19
C ARG A 137 -0.36 6.55 16.42
N SER A 138 -1.05 6.89 17.50
CA SER A 138 -0.94 6.22 18.79
C SER A 138 -2.30 5.71 19.24
N VAL A 139 -2.26 4.72 20.12
CA VAL A 139 -3.44 4.27 20.86
C VAL A 139 -3.24 4.69 22.30
N LEU A 140 -4.17 5.49 22.81
CA LEU A 140 -4.16 5.93 24.19
C LEU A 140 -4.55 4.77 25.10
N MET A 141 -4.03 4.80 26.32
CA MET A 141 -4.44 3.87 27.35
C MET A 141 -5.92 4.07 27.69
N LEU A 142 -6.62 2.97 27.95
CA LEU A 142 -7.94 3.00 28.57
C LEU A 142 -7.83 3.60 29.98
N SER A 143 -8.91 4.24 30.44
CA SER A 143 -9.05 4.75 31.79
C SER A 143 -8.84 3.63 32.82
N ASP A 144 -8.37 4.00 34.01
CA ASP A 144 -8.14 3.02 35.08
C ASP A 144 -9.42 2.24 35.41
N GLU A 145 -10.58 2.92 35.38
CA GLU A 145 -11.91 2.32 35.54
C GLU A 145 -12.15 1.20 34.53
N VAL A 146 -12.01 1.48 33.23
CA VAL A 146 -12.25 0.48 32.18
C VAL A 146 -11.22 -0.66 32.23
N ARG A 147 -9.95 -0.37 32.55
CA ARG A 147 -8.95 -1.44 32.71
C ARG A 147 -9.28 -2.36 33.88
N HIS A 148 -9.67 -1.82 35.03
CA HIS A 148 -10.09 -2.61 36.17
C HIS A 148 -11.29 -3.51 35.83
N LEU A 149 -12.23 -3.02 35.01
CA LEU A 149 -13.33 -3.85 34.50
C LEU A 149 -12.84 -4.98 33.59
N LEU A 150 -11.86 -4.74 32.72
CA LEU A 150 -11.28 -5.75 31.81
C LEU A 150 -10.43 -6.82 32.54
N ASP A 151 -9.94 -6.51 33.73
CA ASP A 151 -9.23 -7.46 34.59
C ASP A 151 -10.19 -8.41 35.34
N LEU A 152 -11.47 -8.05 35.43
CA LEU A 152 -12.48 -8.93 35.99
C LEU A 152 -12.76 -10.13 35.08
N PRO A 153 -13.02 -11.32 35.65
CA PRO A 153 -13.60 -12.44 34.91
C PRO A 153 -14.90 -12.05 34.20
N LYS A 154 -15.08 -12.57 32.97
CA LYS A 154 -16.22 -12.23 32.08
C LYS A 154 -17.59 -12.45 32.72
N ASP A 155 -17.73 -13.50 33.53
CA ASP A 155 -18.95 -13.84 34.27
C ASP A 155 -19.35 -12.77 35.31
N LYS A 156 -18.39 -11.94 35.76
CA LYS A 156 -18.63 -10.85 36.72
C LYS A 156 -19.02 -9.53 36.06
N TRP A 157 -18.77 -9.38 34.75
CA TRP A 157 -19.04 -8.13 34.03
C TRP A 157 -20.50 -7.70 34.18
N LYS A 158 -21.46 -8.58 33.90
CA LYS A 158 -22.91 -8.25 33.96
C LYS A 158 -23.38 -7.75 35.32
N LYS A 159 -22.74 -8.19 36.41
CA LYS A 159 -23.09 -7.73 37.76
C LYS A 159 -22.55 -6.33 38.00
N VAL A 160 -21.26 -6.12 37.72
CA VAL A 160 -20.58 -4.85 38.00
C VAL A 160 -21.06 -3.74 37.08
N LEU A 161 -21.27 -4.06 35.79
CA LEU A 161 -21.69 -3.11 34.77
C LEU A 161 -23.09 -2.50 35.02
N LYS A 162 -23.97 -3.16 35.79
CA LYS A 162 -25.28 -2.61 36.17
C LYS A 162 -25.18 -1.30 36.96
N ASP A 163 -24.10 -1.15 37.72
CA ASP A 163 -23.87 -0.02 38.61
C ASP A 163 -22.94 1.04 37.97
N GLN A 164 -22.56 0.87 36.69
CA GLN A 164 -21.60 1.72 35.99
C GLN A 164 -22.24 2.60 34.92
N ASN A 165 -21.52 3.64 34.49
CA ASN A 165 -21.92 4.50 33.38
C ASN A 165 -21.70 3.81 32.02
N ILE A 166 -22.62 2.91 31.65
CA ILE A 166 -22.56 2.12 30.42
C ILE A 166 -22.35 2.96 29.15
N PRO A 167 -23.06 4.10 28.93
CA PRO A 167 -22.82 4.92 27.74
C PRO A 167 -21.39 5.43 27.64
N GLN A 168 -20.79 5.85 28.76
CA GLN A 168 -19.42 6.34 28.79
C GLN A 168 -18.42 5.22 28.52
N ILE A 169 -18.59 4.06 29.16
CA ILE A 169 -17.74 2.88 28.91
C ILE A 169 -17.83 2.45 27.45
N HIS A 170 -19.05 2.34 26.89
CA HIS A 170 -19.24 1.98 25.49
C HIS A 170 -18.57 2.99 24.52
N LYS A 171 -18.66 4.29 24.83
CA LYS A 171 -17.99 5.34 24.06
C LYS A 171 -16.47 5.16 24.13
N GLU A 172 -15.91 4.92 25.31
CA GLU A 172 -14.47 4.73 25.49
C GLU A 172 -13.95 3.49 24.73
N LEU A 173 -14.60 2.34 24.89
CA LEU A 173 -14.25 1.11 24.14
C LEU A 173 -14.33 1.33 22.63
N SER A 174 -15.31 2.11 22.16
CA SER A 174 -15.45 2.44 20.74
C SER A 174 -14.33 3.34 20.24
N ILE A 175 -13.95 4.35 21.01
CA ILE A 175 -12.81 5.22 20.70
C ILE A 175 -11.52 4.38 20.64
N PHE A 176 -11.29 3.52 21.63
CA PHE A 176 -10.12 2.65 21.67
C PHE A 176 -10.01 1.74 20.45
N LEU A 177 -11.09 1.03 20.08
CA LEU A 177 -11.10 0.16 18.90
C LEU A 177 -10.89 0.95 17.59
N ASN A 178 -11.45 2.15 17.50
CA ASN A 178 -11.22 3.02 16.36
C ASN A 178 -9.75 3.46 16.29
N GLN A 179 -9.12 3.83 17.40
CA GLN A 179 -7.69 4.16 17.44
C GLN A 179 -6.84 2.98 16.97
N ILE A 180 -7.15 1.75 17.39
CA ILE A 180 -6.46 0.54 16.92
C ILE A 180 -6.59 0.40 15.39
N ASN A 181 -7.80 0.52 14.85
CA ASN A 181 -8.05 0.44 13.40
C ASN A 181 -7.32 1.53 12.61
N PHE A 182 -7.09 2.70 13.22
CA PHE A 182 -6.38 3.80 12.59
C PHE A 182 -4.87 3.79 12.83
N CYS A 183 -4.35 3.03 13.80
CA CYS A 183 -2.94 2.94 14.14
C CYS A 183 -2.23 1.76 13.43
N LEU A 184 -2.97 0.71 13.12
CA LEU A 184 -2.42 -0.51 12.52
C LEU A 184 -2.62 -0.57 11.01
N LEU A 185 -1.66 -1.15 10.31
CA LEU A 185 -1.77 -1.51 8.89
C LEU A 185 -2.76 -2.66 8.69
N GLU A 186 -3.22 -2.86 7.45
CA GLU A 186 -4.16 -3.94 7.13
C GLU A 186 -3.62 -5.33 7.49
N ASP A 187 -2.35 -5.60 7.17
CA ASP A 187 -1.69 -6.86 7.56
C ASP A 187 -1.55 -6.99 9.07
N GLU A 188 -1.27 -5.90 9.78
CA GLU A 188 -1.17 -5.88 11.25
C GLU A 188 -2.55 -6.14 11.90
N LEU A 189 -3.62 -5.57 11.34
CA LEU A 189 -4.99 -5.83 11.76
C LEU A 189 -5.38 -7.29 11.52
N LYS A 190 -4.92 -7.88 10.41
CA LYS A 190 -5.09 -9.30 10.14
C LYS A 190 -4.33 -10.16 11.15
N MET A 191 -3.06 -9.85 11.43
CA MET A 191 -2.26 -10.54 12.45
C MET A 191 -2.91 -10.45 13.83
N LEU A 192 -3.45 -9.29 14.18
CA LEU A 192 -4.21 -9.06 15.42
C LEU A 192 -5.47 -9.94 15.47
N LYS A 193 -6.22 -10.03 14.37
CA LYS A 193 -7.42 -10.88 14.26
C LYS A 193 -7.09 -12.37 14.37
N ASP A 194 -6.00 -12.79 13.73
CA ASP A 194 -5.55 -14.19 13.70
C ASP A 194 -4.75 -14.58 14.96
N CYS A 195 -4.64 -13.67 15.94
CA CYS A 195 -3.88 -13.86 17.19
C CYS A 195 -2.41 -14.24 16.96
N ASN A 196 -1.80 -13.78 15.86
CA ASN A 196 -0.41 -14.08 15.51
C ASN A 196 0.54 -13.10 16.20
N SER A 197 0.75 -13.32 17.50
CA SER A 197 1.60 -12.47 18.36
C SER A 197 3.02 -12.33 17.83
N ARG A 198 3.61 -13.38 17.25
CA ARG A 198 4.99 -13.31 16.75
C ARG A 198 5.09 -12.35 15.56
N MET A 199 4.27 -12.55 14.53
CA MET A 199 4.33 -11.69 13.34
C MET A 199 3.91 -10.25 13.64
N LEU A 200 2.95 -10.07 14.55
CA LEU A 200 2.54 -8.74 15.01
C LEU A 200 3.66 -8.04 15.78
N ALA A 201 4.38 -8.76 16.65
CA ALA A 201 5.54 -8.21 17.37
C ALA A 201 6.63 -7.75 16.39
N ASP A 202 6.96 -8.58 15.40
CA ASP A 202 7.97 -8.31 14.38
C ASP A 202 7.57 -7.08 13.53
N SER A 203 6.31 -6.97 13.09
CA SER A 203 5.81 -5.83 12.31
C SER A 203 5.86 -4.51 13.09
N LEU A 204 5.44 -4.54 14.36
CA LEU A 204 5.37 -3.35 15.21
C LEU A 204 6.73 -2.95 15.82
N GLY A 205 7.75 -3.81 15.74
CA GLY A 205 9.05 -3.58 16.38
C GLY A 205 8.95 -3.58 17.91
N ILE A 206 8.08 -4.43 18.48
CA ILE A 206 7.85 -4.56 19.92
C ILE A 206 8.17 -5.96 20.42
N SER A 207 8.21 -6.17 21.73
CA SER A 207 8.39 -7.51 22.29
C SER A 207 7.17 -8.39 22.05
N LYS A 208 7.40 -9.70 21.92
CA LYS A 208 6.32 -10.70 21.83
C LYS A 208 5.32 -10.57 22.98
N ASN A 209 5.80 -10.32 24.20
CA ASN A 209 4.95 -10.13 25.38
C ASN A 209 4.03 -8.91 25.21
N LYS A 210 4.56 -7.78 24.72
CA LYS A 210 3.74 -6.58 24.47
C LYS A 210 2.73 -6.81 23.34
N SER A 211 3.10 -7.55 22.30
CA SER A 211 2.17 -7.94 21.25
C SER A 211 1.05 -8.84 21.76
N GLN A 212 1.37 -9.79 22.65
CA GLN A 212 0.36 -10.64 23.28
C GLN A 212 -0.60 -9.82 24.15
N GLU A 213 -0.07 -8.87 24.93
CA GLU A 213 -0.87 -7.93 25.72
C GLU A 213 -1.86 -7.15 24.83
N ILE A 214 -1.41 -6.65 23.67
CA ILE A 214 -2.27 -5.96 22.70
C ILE A 214 -3.40 -6.87 22.21
N ILE A 215 -3.08 -8.11 21.82
CA ILE A 215 -4.08 -9.10 21.36
C ILE A 215 -5.12 -9.34 22.46
N ASP A 216 -4.66 -9.60 23.69
CA ASP A 216 -5.53 -9.95 24.81
C ASP A 216 -6.45 -8.80 25.19
N VAL A 217 -5.93 -7.57 25.30
CA VAL A 217 -6.72 -6.38 25.61
C VAL A 217 -7.73 -6.09 24.50
N VAL A 218 -7.32 -6.10 23.24
CA VAL A 218 -8.25 -5.85 22.11
C VAL A 218 -9.36 -6.90 22.09
N LYS A 219 -9.04 -8.16 22.35
CA LYS A 219 -10.03 -9.24 22.43
C LYS A 219 -11.02 -8.97 23.57
N LYS A 220 -10.55 -8.71 24.79
CA LYS A 220 -11.40 -8.40 25.95
C LYS A 220 -12.27 -7.17 25.71
N VAL A 221 -11.74 -6.12 25.09
CA VAL A 221 -12.48 -4.90 24.74
C VAL A 221 -13.62 -5.21 23.76
N LYS A 222 -13.37 -6.03 22.72
CA LYS A 222 -14.42 -6.45 21.78
C LYS A 222 -15.51 -7.25 22.49
N GLU A 223 -15.13 -8.23 23.30
CA GLU A 223 -16.07 -9.04 24.07
C GLU A 223 -16.91 -8.19 25.03
N MET A 224 -16.29 -7.26 25.77
CA MET A 224 -17.01 -6.37 26.68
C MET A 224 -17.97 -5.45 25.92
N LYS A 225 -17.54 -4.93 24.77
CA LYS A 225 -18.38 -4.09 23.91
C LYS A 225 -19.63 -4.84 23.43
N GLU A 226 -19.48 -6.12 23.08
CA GLU A 226 -20.62 -6.98 22.71
C GLU A 226 -21.59 -7.19 23.88
N GLU A 227 -21.09 -7.40 25.09
CA GLU A 227 -21.91 -7.60 26.30
C GLU A 227 -22.69 -6.34 26.73
N ILE A 228 -22.16 -5.15 26.45
CA ILE A 228 -22.81 -3.86 26.78
C ILE A 228 -23.59 -3.25 25.61
N THR A 229 -23.47 -3.81 24.41
CA THR A 229 -24.27 -3.35 23.27
C THR A 229 -25.73 -3.65 23.61
N PRO A 230 -26.63 -2.65 23.62
CA PRO A 230 -28.03 -2.92 23.86
C PRO A 230 -28.50 -3.91 22.79
N ILE A 231 -29.01 -5.06 23.23
CA ILE A 231 -29.81 -5.93 22.36
C ILE A 231 -30.88 -5.00 21.82
N LYS A 232 -30.84 -4.70 20.50
CA LYS A 232 -31.92 -3.95 19.86
C LYS A 232 -33.21 -4.62 20.32
N PRO A 233 -34.17 -3.90 20.95
CA PRO A 233 -35.49 -4.47 21.09
C PRO A 233 -35.93 -4.82 19.66
N PHE A 234 -36.26 -6.09 19.44
CA PHE A 234 -37.03 -6.47 18.27
C PHE A 234 -38.25 -5.54 18.27
N PHE A 235 -38.26 -4.56 17.37
CA PHE A 235 -39.42 -3.73 17.20
C PHE A 235 -40.56 -4.67 16.81
N TYR A 236 -41.58 -4.71 17.66
CA TYR A 236 -42.89 -5.23 17.31
C TYR A 236 -43.30 -4.60 15.98
N SER A 237 -43.40 -5.39 14.91
CA SER A 237 -44.37 -5.07 13.86
C SER A 237 -45.68 -5.72 14.29
N SER A 238 -46.59 -4.86 14.68
CA SER A 238 -47.97 -5.09 15.05
C SER A 238 -48.70 -6.09 14.14
N HIS A 239 -49.70 -6.73 14.74
CA HIS A 239 -50.73 -7.52 14.07
C HIS A 239 -51.27 -6.87 12.79
N SER A 240 -51.44 -7.73 11.78
CA SER A 240 -52.64 -7.95 10.97
C SER A 240 -53.72 -6.88 10.95
N LEU A 241 -54.11 -6.49 9.73
CA LEU A 241 -55.47 -6.52 9.13
C LEU A 241 -55.40 -5.67 7.84
N THR A 242 -56.10 -5.85 6.72
CA THR A 242 -56.92 -6.89 6.09
C THR A 242 -57.40 -6.25 4.77
N ILE A 243 -57.39 -7.04 3.68
CA ILE A 243 -57.86 -6.79 2.29
C ILE A 243 -57.00 -5.85 1.44
#